data_AF-A0A532VC09-F1
#
_entry.id   AF-A0A532VC09-F1
#
_cell.length_a   1.000
_cell.length_b   1.000
_cell.length_c   1.000
_cell.angle_alpha   90.00
_cell.angle_beta   90.00
_cell.angle_gamma   90.00
#
_symmetry.space_group_name_H-M   'P 1'
#
loop_
_entity.id
_entity.type
_entity.pdbx_description
1 polymer ?
#
loop_
_entity_poly.entity_id
_entity_poly.type
_entity_poly.pdbx_seq_one_letter_code
_entity_poly.pdbx_strand_id
1 'polypeptide(L)'
;MGAILGIFFLLPHTGSQAGEPSLKEAYFYRKLGDNETQCLMCPRKCLIPEGARGVCRNRENQSGTLFALTYGRPCSIAVEPIEKAPFWHFIPGHKRLCVATVGCNLRCKYCQNWHISQKRVEEVRHYNLSPEEIVEIAKREGVKSICFTFSEPTAFYEYMYDIAKLAKENGLMTSIVSNGFINPEPLRKLTKVLDAVKIDLKGFSEDFYEEVCFGRLEPVLNTLRILKEEGTWVEIVNLIVPPLNDDANEIEKMCEWIKKNLGDEVPLHFIRFFPNYKLTHLPPTPVETLEKAIEIAQGVGLKYVYIGNVPGHKYNFTYCPKCGRCLIKRVVFFLLENNIVNGRCKFCGEKIPGFWGRNLKKSRGGEHAKTREEKNLDFTNCAHNTGLAILAV
;
A
#
# COMPACT_ATOMS: atom_id res chain seq x y z
N MET A 1 -7.32 -8.75 -23.44
CA MET A 1 -5.89 -9.04 -23.72
C MET A 1 -5.12 -7.76 -23.48
N GLY A 2 -4.14 -7.78 -22.58
CA GLY A 2 -3.40 -6.58 -22.15
C GLY A 2 -2.66 -6.89 -20.85
N ALA A 3 -1.76 -7.87 -20.88
CA ALA A 3 -0.82 -8.08 -19.79
C ALA A 3 0.14 -6.90 -19.80
N ILE A 4 0.02 -6.00 -18.82
CA ILE A 4 0.96 -4.90 -18.61
C ILE A 4 2.30 -5.56 -18.23
N LEU A 5 3.21 -5.66 -19.20
CA LEU A 5 4.60 -6.04 -18.95
C LEU A 5 5.21 -4.97 -18.07
N GLY A 6 5.28 -5.24 -16.77
CA GLY A 6 6.25 -4.58 -15.92
C GLY A 6 7.63 -4.85 -16.49
N ILE A 7 8.48 -3.82 -16.54
CA ILE A 7 9.91 -4.01 -16.76
C ILE A 7 10.41 -4.77 -15.52
N PHE A 8 10.38 -6.09 -15.59
CA PHE A 8 11.12 -6.94 -14.68
C PHE A 8 12.59 -6.72 -15.03
N PHE A 9 13.30 -5.96 -14.20
CA PHE A 9 14.73 -6.17 -14.12
C PHE A 9 14.90 -7.61 -13.61
N LEU A 10 15.15 -8.52 -14.55
CA LEU A 10 15.70 -9.83 -14.26
C LEU A 10 17.09 -9.55 -13.66
N LEU A 11 17.15 -9.41 -12.34
CA LEU A 11 18.42 -9.48 -11.64
C LEU A 11 19.08 -10.79 -12.09
N PRO A 12 20.33 -10.74 -12.59
CA PRO A 12 21.02 -11.95 -13.01
C PRO A 12 20.99 -12.95 -11.88
N HIS A 13 20.67 -14.19 -12.24
CA HIS A 13 20.43 -15.29 -11.31
C HIS A 13 21.77 -15.75 -10.72
N THR A 14 22.38 -14.94 -9.87
CA THR A 14 23.33 -15.46 -8.89
C THR A 14 22.49 -16.05 -7.78
N GLY A 15 21.97 -17.25 -8.03
CA GLY A 15 21.43 -18.09 -6.98
C GLY A 15 22.54 -18.34 -5.96
N SER A 16 22.60 -17.49 -4.95
CA SER A 16 23.23 -17.83 -3.69
C SER A 16 22.56 -19.13 -3.24
N GLN A 17 23.34 -20.21 -3.10
CA GLN A 17 22.91 -21.40 -2.37
C GLN A 17 22.84 -21.05 -0.88
N ALA A 18 21.99 -20.09 -0.54
CA ALA A 18 21.59 -19.87 0.83
C ALA A 18 20.73 -21.08 1.22
N GLY A 19 21.13 -21.78 2.28
CA GLY A 19 20.37 -22.90 2.83
C GLY A 19 18.90 -22.54 3.07
N GLU A 20 18.05 -23.56 3.17
CA GLU A 20 16.62 -23.34 3.36
C GLU A 20 16.38 -22.33 4.50
N PRO A 21 15.62 -21.24 4.27
CA PRO A 21 15.38 -20.25 5.31
C PRO A 21 14.80 -20.92 6.55
N SER A 22 15.41 -20.69 7.71
CA SER A 22 14.89 -21.21 8.97
C SER A 22 13.45 -20.73 9.17
N LEU A 23 12.59 -21.64 9.64
CA LEU A 23 11.20 -21.32 9.92
C LEU A 23 11.12 -20.19 10.96
N LYS A 24 10.36 -19.15 10.64
CA LYS A 24 10.16 -18.00 11.53
C LYS A 24 8.93 -18.22 12.39
N GLU A 25 9.07 -18.25 13.70
CA GLU A 25 7.92 -18.27 14.61
C GLU A 25 7.08 -16.98 14.45
N ALA A 26 5.77 -17.15 14.39
CA ALA A 26 4.81 -16.07 14.25
C ALA A 26 4.75 -15.19 15.51
N TYR A 27 4.57 -13.88 15.33
CA TYR A 27 4.57 -12.94 16.46
C TYR A 27 3.26 -12.89 17.25
N PHE A 28 2.13 -13.22 16.63
CA PHE A 28 0.79 -12.98 17.19
C PHE A 28 -0.07 -14.23 17.12
N TYR A 29 0.03 -15.06 18.14
CA TYR A 29 -0.81 -16.23 18.31
C TYR A 29 -0.87 -16.64 19.79
N ARG A 30 -1.81 -17.52 20.12
CA ARG A 30 -1.85 -18.20 21.42
C ARG A 30 -1.89 -19.71 21.22
N LYS A 31 -1.13 -20.44 22.03
CA LYS A 31 -1.23 -21.89 22.12
C LYS A 31 -2.52 -22.24 22.85
N LEU A 32 -3.31 -23.18 22.31
CA LEU A 32 -4.51 -23.72 22.96
C LEU A 32 -4.28 -25.14 23.51
N GLY A 33 -3.11 -25.71 23.21
CA GLY A 33 -2.62 -27.03 23.63
C GLY A 33 -1.45 -27.44 22.73
N ASP A 34 -1.00 -28.69 22.82
CA ASP A 34 0.14 -29.18 22.05
C ASP A 34 -0.15 -29.31 20.54
N ASN A 35 -1.43 -29.42 20.15
CA ASN A 35 -1.85 -29.71 18.77
C ASN A 35 -2.73 -28.61 18.14
N GLU A 36 -3.04 -27.53 18.85
CA GLU A 36 -3.88 -26.46 18.32
C GLU A 36 -3.40 -25.09 18.76
N THR A 37 -3.43 -24.15 17.81
CA THR A 37 -3.06 -22.76 18.04
C THR A 37 -4.09 -21.81 17.40
N GLN A 38 -4.34 -20.68 18.06
CA GLN A 38 -5.11 -19.59 17.47
C GLN A 38 -4.21 -18.47 16.97
N CYS A 39 -4.28 -18.19 15.66
CA CYS A 39 -3.63 -17.03 15.06
C CYS A 39 -4.39 -15.74 15.43
N LEU A 40 -3.67 -14.71 15.87
CA LEU A 40 -4.24 -13.42 16.28
C LEU A 40 -3.84 -12.26 15.36
N MET A 41 -3.28 -12.55 14.19
CA MET A 41 -2.81 -11.52 13.26
C MET A 41 -3.95 -10.69 12.65
N CYS A 42 -5.02 -11.35 12.18
CA CYS A 42 -6.16 -10.69 11.53
C CYS A 42 -7.52 -11.09 12.17
N PRO A 43 -8.61 -10.37 11.84
CA PRO A 43 -9.93 -10.61 12.40
C PRO A 43 -10.53 -11.99 12.10
N ARG A 44 -9.89 -12.82 11.25
CA ARG A 44 -10.25 -14.23 11.06
C ARG A 44 -10.06 -15.07 12.31
N LYS A 45 -9.07 -14.72 13.14
CA LYS A 45 -8.70 -15.44 14.37
C LYS A 45 -8.67 -16.97 14.21
N CYS A 46 -8.05 -17.46 13.13
CA CYS A 46 -8.07 -18.87 12.74
C CYS A 46 -7.60 -19.77 13.89
N LEU A 47 -8.39 -20.80 14.18
CA LEU A 47 -7.95 -21.97 14.93
C LEU A 47 -7.24 -22.92 13.95
N ILE A 48 -6.02 -23.32 14.27
CA ILE A 48 -5.12 -24.02 13.36
C ILE A 48 -4.64 -25.30 14.08
N PRO A 49 -5.21 -26.47 13.73
CA PRO A 49 -4.73 -27.76 14.19
C PRO A 49 -3.33 -28.07 13.69
N GLU A 50 -2.69 -29.08 14.26
CA GLU A 50 -1.38 -29.59 13.87
C GLU A 50 -1.28 -29.86 12.37
N GLY A 51 -0.21 -29.37 11.72
CA GLY A 51 0.04 -29.51 10.29
C GLY A 51 -0.90 -28.70 9.38
N ALA A 52 -1.90 -28.01 9.94
CA ALA A 52 -2.82 -27.18 9.17
C ALA A 52 -2.31 -25.75 8.98
N ARG A 53 -2.92 -25.05 8.02
CA ARG A 53 -2.63 -23.63 7.74
C ARG A 53 -3.86 -22.74 7.95
N GLY A 54 -3.62 -21.51 8.39
CA GLY A 54 -4.66 -20.48 8.43
C GLY A 54 -5.17 -20.09 7.04
N VAL A 55 -6.26 -19.31 7.00
CA VAL A 55 -6.91 -18.87 5.74
C VAL A 55 -5.92 -18.20 4.77
N CYS A 56 -4.95 -17.44 5.26
CA CYS A 56 -3.94 -16.80 4.40
C CYS A 56 -2.96 -17.77 3.71
N ARG A 57 -2.92 -19.03 4.16
CA ARG A 57 -2.02 -20.10 3.71
C ARG A 57 -0.53 -19.92 4.04
N ASN A 58 -0.19 -18.88 4.80
CA ASN A 58 1.20 -18.54 5.16
C ASN A 58 1.55 -18.84 6.62
N ARG A 59 0.59 -19.30 7.42
CA ARG A 59 0.77 -19.58 8.85
C ARG A 59 0.40 -21.02 9.12
N GLU A 60 1.37 -21.81 9.56
CA GLU A 60 1.25 -23.26 9.78
C GLU A 60 1.55 -23.59 11.23
N ASN A 61 0.73 -24.45 11.83
CA ASN A 61 0.98 -24.94 13.18
C ASN A 61 1.85 -26.19 13.12
N GLN A 62 2.99 -26.16 13.83
CA GLN A 62 3.89 -27.30 14.00
C GLN A 62 4.16 -27.48 15.50
N SER A 63 3.67 -28.58 16.06
CA SER A 63 3.71 -28.94 17.48
C SER A 63 3.29 -27.79 18.40
N GLY A 64 2.13 -27.19 18.08
CA GLY A 64 1.54 -26.09 18.84
C GLY A 64 2.27 -24.75 18.67
N THR A 65 3.27 -24.65 17.79
CA THR A 65 4.01 -23.42 17.48
C THR A 65 3.63 -22.96 16.08
N LEU A 66 3.22 -21.70 15.95
CA LEU A 66 2.79 -21.16 14.66
C LEU A 66 3.98 -20.57 13.92
N PHE A 67 4.22 -21.01 12.69
CA PHE A 67 5.32 -20.55 11.86
C PHE A 67 4.83 -19.76 10.64
N ALA A 68 5.58 -18.71 10.27
CA ALA A 68 5.39 -17.89 9.10
C ALA A 68 6.19 -18.46 7.91
N LEU A 69 5.49 -19.13 6.99
CA LEU A 69 6.09 -19.87 5.88
C LEU A 69 6.66 -19.01 4.76
N THR A 70 6.31 -17.73 4.70
CA THR A 70 6.77 -16.79 3.68
C THR A 70 7.94 -15.93 4.13
N TYR A 71 8.47 -16.16 5.34
CA TYR A 71 9.59 -15.40 5.84
C TYR A 71 10.85 -15.66 5.01
N GLY A 72 11.46 -14.59 4.50
CA GLY A 72 12.61 -14.68 3.61
C GLY A 72 12.29 -15.20 2.20
N ARG A 73 11.00 -15.34 1.84
CA ARG A 73 10.55 -15.95 0.58
C ARG A 73 9.70 -14.99 -0.28
N PRO A 74 10.21 -13.84 -0.71
CA PRO A 74 9.47 -12.94 -1.59
C PRO A 74 9.27 -13.58 -2.98
N CYS A 75 8.09 -13.39 -3.55
CA CYS A 75 7.77 -13.81 -4.92
C CYS A 75 7.80 -12.67 -5.93
N SER A 76 7.87 -11.42 -5.47
CA SER A 76 8.01 -10.25 -6.33
C SER A 76 8.85 -9.17 -5.64
N ILE A 77 9.82 -8.64 -6.39
CA ILE A 77 10.62 -7.48 -6.04
C ILE A 77 10.72 -6.61 -7.29
N ALA A 78 10.36 -5.34 -7.18
CA ALA A 78 10.38 -4.43 -8.32
C ALA A 78 10.63 -2.99 -7.87
N VAL A 79 11.37 -2.21 -8.66
CA VAL A 79 11.49 -0.76 -8.45
C VAL A 79 10.39 -0.08 -9.25
N GLU A 80 9.48 0.63 -8.57
CA GLU A 80 8.34 1.29 -9.20
C GLU A 80 8.21 2.75 -8.74
N PRO A 81 7.59 3.63 -9.54
CA PRO A 81 7.18 4.95 -9.06
C PRO A 81 6.15 4.85 -7.94
N ILE A 82 6.19 5.79 -7.00
CA ILE A 82 5.25 5.84 -5.88
C ILE A 82 3.81 6.11 -6.31
N GLU A 83 3.65 6.81 -7.43
CA GLU A 83 2.38 7.12 -8.07
C GLU A 83 1.60 5.88 -8.53
N LYS A 84 2.28 4.76 -8.78
CA LYS A 84 1.63 3.49 -9.16
C LYS A 84 0.91 2.81 -7.99
N ALA A 85 1.32 3.08 -6.75
CA ALA A 85 0.66 2.57 -5.53
C ALA A 85 -0.58 3.39 -5.11
N PRO A 86 -1.07 4.28 -5.98
CA PRO A 86 -1.33 5.71 -5.74
C PRO A 86 -1.08 6.23 -4.31
N PHE A 87 0.19 6.51 -3.98
CA PHE A 87 0.55 7.38 -2.85
C PHE A 87 0.87 8.77 -3.40
N TRP A 88 -0.07 9.72 -3.35
CA TRP A 88 0.10 11.02 -4.04
C TRP A 88 0.55 12.14 -3.12
N HIS A 89 0.47 11.93 -1.81
CA HIS A 89 0.90 12.85 -0.76
C HIS A 89 2.04 12.26 0.08
N PHE A 90 2.64 11.16 -0.36
CA PHE A 90 3.81 10.56 0.27
C PHE A 90 4.96 10.52 -0.74
N ILE A 91 5.92 11.44 -0.58
CA ILE A 91 7.14 11.59 -1.38
C ILE A 91 6.94 11.47 -2.90
N PRO A 92 5.98 12.20 -3.50
CA PRO A 92 5.67 12.08 -4.92
C PRO A 92 6.90 12.35 -5.81
N GLY A 93 6.96 11.66 -6.95
CA GLY A 93 8.06 11.69 -7.92
C GLY A 93 9.21 10.74 -7.60
N HIS A 94 9.16 10.02 -6.47
CA HIS A 94 10.20 9.09 -6.07
C HIS A 94 9.88 7.65 -6.51
N LYS A 95 10.96 6.88 -6.69
CA LYS A 95 10.88 5.42 -6.84
C LYS A 95 10.94 4.75 -5.47
N ARG A 96 10.30 3.59 -5.37
CA ARG A 96 10.26 2.71 -4.19
C ARG A 96 10.61 1.29 -4.59
N LEU A 97 11.21 0.53 -3.67
CA LEU A 97 11.35 -0.91 -3.80
C LEU A 97 10.05 -1.57 -3.35
N CYS A 98 9.32 -2.19 -4.25
CA CYS A 98 8.14 -3.00 -3.99
C CYS A 98 8.57 -4.40 -3.55
N VAL A 99 8.00 -4.90 -2.45
CA VAL A 99 8.24 -6.27 -1.96
C VAL A 99 6.89 -6.96 -1.73
N ALA A 100 6.75 -8.19 -2.22
CA ALA A 100 5.58 -9.02 -1.98
C ALA A 100 5.93 -10.50 -1.78
N THR A 101 5.17 -11.16 -0.93
CA THR A 101 5.09 -12.63 -0.88
C THR A 101 3.73 -13.10 -1.40
N VAL A 102 3.49 -14.40 -1.40
CA VAL A 102 2.16 -14.97 -1.69
C VAL A 102 1.18 -14.78 -0.53
N GLY A 103 -0.09 -15.13 -0.77
CA GLY A 103 -1.12 -15.26 0.26
C GLY A 103 -1.87 -13.96 0.58
N CYS A 104 -3.09 -14.10 1.10
CA CYS A 104 -3.96 -13.00 1.49
C CYS A 104 -5.02 -13.48 2.48
N ASN A 105 -5.42 -12.63 3.42
CA ASN A 105 -6.47 -12.92 4.42
C ASN A 105 -7.91 -12.66 3.90
N LEU A 106 -8.06 -12.05 2.71
CA LEU A 106 -9.32 -11.84 1.99
C LEU A 106 -9.39 -12.67 0.68
N ARG A 107 -10.57 -12.71 0.05
CA ARG A 107 -10.87 -13.43 -1.20
C ARG A 107 -11.59 -12.56 -2.24
N CYS A 108 -11.15 -11.31 -2.39
CA CYS A 108 -11.74 -10.34 -3.33
C CYS A 108 -11.94 -10.93 -4.73
N LYS A 109 -13.20 -10.96 -5.22
CA LYS A 109 -13.57 -11.52 -6.53
C LYS A 109 -12.95 -10.75 -7.72
N TYR A 110 -12.54 -9.50 -7.52
CA TYR A 110 -11.87 -8.64 -8.51
C TYR A 110 -10.34 -8.51 -8.33
N CYS A 111 -9.72 -9.32 -7.47
CA CYS A 111 -8.30 -9.16 -7.11
C CYS A 111 -7.38 -9.15 -8.34
N GLN A 112 -6.61 -8.07 -8.52
CA GLN A 112 -5.71 -7.94 -9.67
C GLN A 112 -4.47 -8.85 -9.57
N ASN A 113 -4.01 -9.12 -8.35
CA ASN A 113 -2.83 -9.94 -8.07
C ASN A 113 -3.21 -11.34 -7.57
N TRP A 114 -4.34 -11.87 -8.03
CA TRP A 114 -4.88 -13.16 -7.57
C TRP A 114 -3.90 -14.32 -7.77
N HIS A 115 -3.04 -14.23 -8.79
CA HIS A 115 -2.01 -15.22 -9.13
C HIS A 115 -0.94 -15.39 -8.05
N ILE A 116 -0.74 -14.42 -7.15
CA ILE A 116 0.11 -14.55 -5.96
C ILE A 116 -0.69 -14.53 -4.66
N SER A 117 -1.76 -13.74 -4.59
CA SER A 117 -2.50 -13.53 -3.34
C SER A 117 -3.38 -14.73 -2.97
N GLN A 118 -3.73 -15.57 -3.95
CA GLN A 118 -4.60 -16.75 -3.77
C GLN A 118 -3.83 -18.07 -3.90
N LYS A 119 -2.51 -18.03 -3.70
CA LYS A 119 -1.58 -19.15 -3.84
C LYS A 119 -0.80 -19.40 -2.54
N ARG A 120 -0.32 -20.63 -2.38
CA ARG A 120 0.67 -21.02 -1.37
C ARG A 120 2.08 -20.71 -1.87
N VAL A 121 3.05 -20.70 -0.96
CA VAL A 121 4.44 -20.33 -1.30
C VAL A 121 5.09 -21.38 -2.19
N GLU A 122 4.65 -22.63 -2.06
CA GLU A 122 5.10 -23.76 -2.87
C GLU A 122 4.53 -23.74 -4.29
N GLU A 123 3.45 -22.99 -4.54
CA GLU A 123 2.79 -22.89 -5.85
C GLU A 123 3.38 -21.79 -6.75
N VAL A 124 4.30 -20.97 -6.23
CA VAL A 124 4.83 -19.79 -6.92
C VAL A 124 6.35 -19.75 -6.78
N ARG A 125 7.02 -19.34 -7.85
CA ARG A 125 8.46 -19.05 -7.80
C ARG A 125 8.72 -17.94 -6.79
N HIS A 126 9.67 -18.18 -5.90
CA HIS A 126 10.12 -17.22 -4.90
C HIS A 126 11.64 -17.20 -4.84
N TYR A 127 12.18 -16.14 -4.25
CA TYR A 127 13.59 -16.00 -3.93
C TYR A 127 13.82 -16.41 -2.47
N ASN A 128 15.08 -16.67 -2.11
CA ASN A 128 15.50 -16.75 -0.70
C ASN A 128 16.28 -15.46 -0.41
N LEU A 129 15.65 -14.51 0.25
CA LEU A 129 16.23 -13.20 0.54
C LEU A 129 15.93 -12.80 1.98
N SER A 130 16.96 -12.62 2.79
CA SER A 130 16.83 -12.15 4.17
C SER A 130 16.31 -10.70 4.22
N PRO A 131 15.81 -10.24 5.39
CA PRO A 131 15.47 -8.83 5.57
C PRO A 131 16.61 -7.86 5.24
N GLU A 132 17.84 -8.21 5.61
CA GLU A 132 19.06 -7.42 5.35
C GLU A 132 19.33 -7.31 3.85
N GLU A 133 19.20 -8.42 3.11
CA GLU A 133 19.39 -8.44 1.65
C GLU A 133 18.38 -7.53 0.94
N ILE A 134 17.13 -7.46 1.42
CA ILE A 134 16.12 -6.53 0.87
C ILE A 134 16.54 -5.07 1.09
N VAL A 135 17.06 -4.72 2.27
CA VAL A 135 17.53 -3.37 2.57
C VAL A 135 18.75 -3.01 1.72
N GLU A 136 19.68 -3.94 1.53
CA GLU A 136 20.84 -3.73 0.65
C GLU A 136 20.45 -3.59 -0.82
N ILE A 137 19.45 -4.34 -1.30
CA ILE A 137 18.86 -4.12 -2.63
C ILE A 137 18.29 -2.70 -2.72
N ALA A 138 17.51 -2.25 -1.74
CA ALA A 138 16.93 -0.91 -1.76
C ALA A 138 18.00 0.20 -1.83
N LYS A 139 19.10 0.03 -1.08
CA LYS A 139 20.25 0.95 -1.09
C LYS A 139 20.96 0.94 -2.44
N ARG A 140 21.21 -0.25 -3.00
CA ARG A 140 21.86 -0.41 -4.32
C ARG A 140 21.04 0.22 -5.45
N GLU A 141 19.72 0.07 -5.41
CA GLU A 141 18.80 0.67 -6.40
C GLU A 141 18.62 2.20 -6.20
N GLY A 142 19.19 2.77 -5.13
CA GLY A 142 19.12 4.20 -4.83
C GLY A 142 17.70 4.71 -4.55
N VAL A 143 16.80 3.83 -4.11
CA VAL A 143 15.41 4.23 -3.77
C VAL A 143 15.36 4.89 -2.39
N LYS A 144 14.33 5.72 -2.15
CA LYS A 144 14.15 6.39 -0.85
C LYS A 144 13.22 5.63 0.09
N SER A 145 12.50 4.63 -0.41
CA SER A 145 11.53 3.88 0.38
C SER A 145 11.36 2.44 -0.08
N ILE A 146 10.94 1.61 0.86
CA ILE A 146 10.50 0.23 0.64
C ILE A 146 8.98 0.18 0.86
N CYS A 147 8.25 -0.47 -0.05
CA CYS A 147 6.81 -0.58 0.02
C CYS A 147 6.37 -2.05 -0.08
N PHE A 148 5.62 -2.50 0.91
CA PHE A 148 5.06 -3.84 0.95
C PHE A 148 3.69 -3.83 0.28
N THR A 149 3.52 -4.61 -0.80
CA THR A 149 2.37 -4.45 -1.71
C THR A 149 2.05 -5.74 -2.51
N PHE A 150 1.25 -5.59 -3.57
CA PHE A 150 0.74 -6.60 -4.52
C PHE A 150 -0.20 -7.65 -3.93
N SER A 151 0.22 -8.42 -2.94
CA SER A 151 -0.63 -9.39 -2.24
C SER A 151 -1.30 -8.73 -1.03
N GLU A 152 -1.04 -9.20 0.18
CA GLU A 152 -1.47 -8.56 1.42
C GLU A 152 -0.32 -8.58 2.44
N PRO A 153 0.26 -7.41 2.78
CA PRO A 153 1.42 -7.32 3.68
C PRO A 153 1.25 -7.98 5.04
N THR A 154 0.02 -7.99 5.57
CA THR A 154 -0.27 -8.64 6.84
C THR A 154 -0.14 -10.17 6.78
N ALA A 155 -0.21 -10.76 5.59
CA ALA A 155 0.03 -12.19 5.37
C ALA A 155 1.51 -12.60 5.48
N PHE A 156 2.44 -11.64 5.45
CA PHE A 156 3.89 -11.85 5.65
C PHE A 156 4.45 -10.88 6.70
N TYR A 157 3.66 -10.66 7.75
CA TYR A 157 3.90 -9.67 8.79
C TYR A 157 5.33 -9.67 9.34
N GLU A 158 5.84 -10.84 9.74
CA GLU A 158 7.14 -10.99 10.40
C GLU A 158 8.28 -10.53 9.49
N TYR A 159 8.21 -10.90 8.21
CA TYR A 159 9.19 -10.52 7.20
C TYR A 159 9.14 -9.02 6.90
N MET A 160 7.92 -8.49 6.68
CA MET A 160 7.70 -7.06 6.50
C MET A 160 8.22 -6.25 7.69
N TYR A 161 7.91 -6.67 8.92
CA TYR A 161 8.27 -5.95 10.13
C TYR A 161 9.77 -5.86 10.32
N ASP A 162 10.48 -6.99 10.13
CA ASP A 162 11.92 -7.04 10.29
C ASP A 162 12.63 -6.22 9.20
N ILE A 163 12.17 -6.28 7.94
CA ILE A 163 12.65 -5.38 6.86
C ILE A 163 12.40 -3.93 7.23
N ALA A 164 11.19 -3.58 7.68
CA ALA A 164 10.83 -2.19 7.95
C ALA A 164 11.66 -1.58 9.09
N LYS A 165 11.97 -2.38 10.12
CA LYS A 165 12.87 -1.98 11.21
C LYS A 165 14.28 -1.67 10.68
N LEU A 166 14.86 -2.60 9.91
CA LEU A 166 16.21 -2.43 9.33
C LEU A 166 16.26 -1.27 8.33
N ALA A 167 15.21 -1.09 7.52
CA ALA A 167 15.09 0.00 6.57
C ALA A 167 15.18 1.36 7.27
N LYS A 168 14.48 1.53 8.40
CA LYS A 168 14.53 2.75 9.22
C LYS A 168 15.91 3.01 9.81
N GLU A 169 16.57 1.99 10.33
CA GLU A 169 17.95 2.08 10.82
C GLU A 169 18.92 2.54 9.72
N ASN A 170 18.59 2.26 8.45
CA ASN A 170 19.35 2.66 7.26
C ASN A 170 18.80 3.94 6.58
N GLY A 171 17.90 4.69 7.22
CA GLY A 171 17.37 5.96 6.69
C GLY A 171 16.42 5.83 5.49
N LEU A 172 15.90 4.63 5.23
CA LEU A 172 14.86 4.38 4.24
C LEU A 172 13.47 4.54 4.87
N MET A 173 12.57 5.19 4.13
CA MET A 173 11.16 5.22 4.50
C MET A 173 10.47 3.88 4.21
N THR A 174 9.37 3.62 4.90
CA THR A 174 8.59 2.39 4.69
C THR A 174 7.10 2.67 4.55
N SER A 175 6.46 1.93 3.66
CA SER A 175 5.01 2.01 3.50
C SER A 175 4.37 0.67 3.17
N ILE A 176 3.05 0.58 3.35
CA ILE A 176 2.27 -0.58 2.93
C ILE A 176 1.10 -0.18 2.04
N VAL A 177 0.72 -1.08 1.15
CA VAL A 177 -0.58 -1.09 0.48
C VAL A 177 -1.33 -2.31 0.97
N SER A 178 -2.41 -2.12 1.74
CA SER A 178 -3.09 -3.19 2.45
C SER A 178 -4.61 -3.08 2.32
N ASN A 179 -5.30 -4.20 2.47
CA ASN A 179 -6.74 -4.25 2.63
C ASN A 179 -7.22 -3.85 4.04
N GLY A 180 -6.31 -3.59 4.98
CA GLY A 180 -6.63 -3.12 6.33
C GLY A 180 -7.29 -4.15 7.24
N PHE A 181 -7.34 -5.43 6.86
CA PHE A 181 -7.97 -6.49 7.63
C PHE A 181 -7.00 -7.08 8.68
N ILE A 182 -6.67 -6.29 9.70
CA ILE A 182 -5.67 -6.61 10.74
C ILE A 182 -6.24 -6.38 12.14
N ASN A 183 -5.79 -7.12 13.13
CA ASN A 183 -6.20 -6.88 14.52
C ASN A 183 -5.48 -5.65 15.13
N PRO A 184 -6.04 -5.02 16.17
CA PRO A 184 -5.48 -3.80 16.75
C PRO A 184 -4.03 -3.90 17.25
N GLU A 185 -3.70 -4.97 17.97
CA GLU A 185 -2.36 -5.16 18.55
C GLU A 185 -1.25 -5.25 17.48
N PRO A 186 -1.33 -6.15 16.47
CA PRO A 186 -0.33 -6.20 15.41
C PRO A 186 -0.27 -4.90 14.61
N LEU A 187 -1.39 -4.20 14.43
CA LEU A 187 -1.42 -2.89 13.77
C LEU A 187 -0.63 -1.84 14.56
N ARG A 188 -0.89 -1.68 15.87
CA ARG A 188 -0.19 -0.70 16.71
C ARG A 188 1.31 -0.98 16.81
N LYS A 189 1.74 -2.25 16.75
CA LYS A 189 3.17 -2.58 16.64
C LYS A 189 3.73 -2.16 15.28
N LEU A 190 2.98 -2.36 14.21
CA LEU A 190 3.39 -2.05 12.84
C LEU A 190 3.50 -0.52 12.59
N THR A 191 2.63 0.31 13.17
CA THR A 191 2.71 1.78 13.05
C THR A 191 4.01 2.36 13.61
N LYS A 192 4.74 1.61 14.45
CA LYS A 192 6.03 2.05 14.97
C LYS A 192 7.11 2.04 13.90
N VAL A 193 7.04 1.11 12.95
CA VAL A 193 8.03 0.95 11.88
C VAL A 193 7.60 1.59 10.56
N LEU A 194 6.30 1.79 10.31
CA LEU A 194 5.82 2.42 9.07
C LEU A 194 5.85 3.96 9.09
N ASP A 195 6.01 4.57 7.92
CA ASP A 195 5.89 6.02 7.71
C ASP A 195 4.56 6.38 7.03
N ALA A 196 4.08 5.53 6.11
CA ALA A 196 2.81 5.71 5.42
C ALA A 196 2.07 4.40 5.17
N VAL A 197 0.74 4.49 5.14
CA VAL A 197 -0.16 3.36 4.91
C VAL A 197 -1.19 3.75 3.88
N LYS A 198 -1.40 2.88 2.89
CA LYS A 198 -2.54 2.98 1.98
C LYS A 198 -3.51 1.86 2.30
N ILE A 199 -4.74 2.21 2.65
CA ILE A 199 -5.80 1.24 2.90
C ILE A 199 -6.76 1.22 1.71
N ASP A 200 -6.98 0.04 1.16
CA ASP A 200 -8.12 -0.19 0.27
C ASP A 200 -9.39 -0.29 1.11
N LEU A 201 -10.17 0.79 1.19
CA LEU A 201 -11.54 0.76 1.72
C LEU A 201 -12.45 0.29 0.58
N LYS A 202 -12.66 -1.02 0.51
CA LYS A 202 -13.13 -1.71 -0.69
C LYS A 202 -14.59 -1.46 -1.06
N GLY A 203 -15.41 -1.08 -0.10
CA GLY A 203 -16.82 -0.75 -0.21
C GLY A 203 -17.28 -0.16 1.13
N PHE A 204 -18.56 0.17 1.26
CA PHE A 204 -19.09 0.78 2.49
C PHE A 204 -20.38 0.10 3.00
N SER A 205 -20.52 -1.19 2.67
CA SER A 205 -21.53 -2.08 3.22
C SER A 205 -20.90 -3.40 3.68
N GLU A 206 -21.48 -4.02 4.71
CA GLU A 206 -21.05 -5.36 5.14
C GLU A 206 -21.34 -6.39 4.04
N ASP A 207 -22.47 -6.31 3.36
CA ASP A 207 -22.84 -7.19 2.23
C ASP A 207 -21.75 -7.24 1.16
N PHE A 208 -21.22 -6.08 0.73
CA PHE A 208 -20.11 -6.06 -0.22
C PHE A 208 -18.85 -6.76 0.32
N TYR A 209 -18.54 -6.55 1.61
CA TYR A 209 -17.38 -7.19 2.23
C TYR A 209 -17.57 -8.71 2.33
N GLU A 210 -18.74 -9.17 2.75
CA GLU A 210 -19.04 -10.60 2.89
C GLU A 210 -19.05 -11.30 1.52
N GLU A 211 -19.81 -10.76 0.57
CA GLU A 211 -20.04 -11.41 -0.72
C GLU A 211 -18.90 -11.23 -1.71
N VAL A 212 -18.27 -10.06 -1.74
CA VAL A 212 -17.25 -9.74 -2.77
C VAL A 212 -15.84 -9.93 -2.23
N CYS A 213 -15.60 -9.56 -0.97
CA CYS A 213 -14.27 -9.63 -0.36
C CYS A 213 -14.05 -10.87 0.53
N PHE A 214 -15.12 -11.55 0.92
CA PHE A 214 -15.13 -12.59 1.95
C PHE A 214 -14.58 -12.08 3.28
N GLY A 215 -14.85 -10.83 3.65
CA GLY A 215 -14.34 -10.14 4.82
C GLY A 215 -15.46 -9.47 5.61
N ARG A 216 -15.11 -8.46 6.40
CA ARG A 216 -16.05 -7.58 7.11
C ARG A 216 -15.55 -6.14 7.02
N LEU A 217 -16.48 -5.17 6.94
CA LEU A 217 -16.17 -3.75 6.84
C LEU A 217 -15.62 -3.20 8.15
N GLU A 218 -16.30 -3.46 9.28
CA GLU A 218 -15.96 -2.82 10.57
C GLU A 218 -14.48 -3.00 11.00
N PRO A 219 -13.81 -4.16 10.80
CA PRO A 219 -12.39 -4.27 11.09
C PRO A 219 -11.50 -3.32 10.27
N VAL A 220 -11.85 -3.03 9.02
CA VAL A 220 -11.11 -2.09 8.17
C VAL A 220 -11.32 -0.64 8.65
N LEU A 221 -12.55 -0.31 9.07
CA LEU A 221 -12.84 0.98 9.69
C LEU A 221 -12.06 1.19 10.99
N ASN A 222 -11.96 0.15 11.82
CA ASN A 222 -11.13 0.19 13.03
C ASN A 222 -9.64 0.35 12.74
N THR A 223 -9.12 -0.29 11.67
CA THR A 223 -7.75 -0.06 11.21
C THR A 223 -7.52 1.42 10.87
N LEU A 224 -8.42 2.05 10.14
CA LEU A 224 -8.33 3.47 9.78
C LEU A 224 -8.34 4.38 11.03
N ARG A 225 -9.22 4.10 12.01
CA ARG A 225 -9.25 4.84 13.28
C ARG A 225 -7.92 4.72 14.05
N ILE A 226 -7.40 3.51 14.19
CA ILE A 226 -6.12 3.27 14.89
C ILE A 226 -4.96 3.96 14.17
N LEU A 227 -4.91 3.92 12.84
CA LEU A 227 -3.86 4.62 12.08
C LEU A 227 -3.89 6.13 12.33
N LYS A 228 -5.10 6.72 12.42
CA LYS A 228 -5.29 8.13 12.77
C LYS A 228 -4.84 8.43 14.20
N GLU A 229 -5.24 7.60 15.16
CA GLU A 229 -4.83 7.72 16.58
C GLU A 229 -3.31 7.66 16.74
N GLU A 230 -2.66 6.75 16.01
CA GLU A 230 -1.20 6.56 16.04
C GLU A 230 -0.43 7.63 15.23
N GLY A 231 -1.13 8.55 14.56
CA GLY A 231 -0.52 9.61 13.75
C GLY A 231 0.24 9.10 12.53
N THR A 232 -0.09 7.90 12.03
CA THR A 232 0.52 7.35 10.82
C THR A 232 -0.10 8.01 9.59
N TRP A 233 0.69 8.31 8.55
CA TRP A 233 0.14 8.88 7.32
C TRP A 233 -0.76 7.87 6.62
N VAL A 234 -1.96 8.30 6.22
CA VAL A 234 -2.94 7.44 5.57
C VAL A 234 -3.38 8.05 4.24
N GLU A 235 -3.44 7.23 3.21
CA GLU A 235 -4.22 7.48 2.00
C GLU A 235 -5.22 6.33 1.82
N ILE A 236 -6.40 6.64 1.27
CA ILE A 236 -7.49 5.67 1.10
C ILE A 236 -7.74 5.46 -0.38
N VAL A 237 -7.86 4.20 -0.79
CA VAL A 237 -8.31 3.82 -2.13
C VAL A 237 -9.65 3.13 -2.03
N ASN A 238 -10.56 3.49 -2.92
CA ASN A 238 -11.78 2.75 -3.20
C ASN A 238 -11.83 2.42 -4.69
N LEU A 239 -11.71 1.13 -5.03
CA LEU A 239 -11.88 0.65 -6.40
C LEU A 239 -13.37 0.50 -6.66
N ILE A 240 -13.93 1.35 -7.54
CA ILE A 240 -15.36 1.31 -7.87
C ILE A 240 -15.58 0.21 -8.91
N VAL A 241 -16.42 -0.78 -8.60
CA VAL A 241 -16.76 -1.97 -9.38
C VAL A 241 -18.28 -2.02 -9.57
N PRO A 242 -18.85 -1.38 -10.61
CA PRO A 242 -20.28 -1.45 -10.87
C PRO A 242 -20.76 -2.86 -11.23
N PRO A 243 -21.96 -3.28 -10.80
CA PRO A 243 -22.91 -2.54 -9.95
C PRO A 243 -22.73 -2.82 -8.44
N LEU A 244 -21.53 -3.25 -8.02
CA LEU A 244 -21.33 -3.88 -6.72
C LEU A 244 -21.07 -2.89 -5.57
N ASN A 245 -20.47 -1.72 -5.84
CA ASN A 245 -20.15 -0.72 -4.81
C ASN A 245 -20.18 0.73 -5.33
N ASP A 246 -20.98 1.00 -6.37
CA ASP A 246 -21.13 2.32 -6.98
C ASP A 246 -22.44 3.03 -6.61
N ASP A 247 -23.16 2.55 -5.60
CA ASP A 247 -24.32 3.25 -5.04
C ASP A 247 -23.92 4.61 -4.45
N ALA A 248 -24.61 5.67 -4.88
CA ALA A 248 -24.28 7.03 -4.48
C ALA A 248 -24.43 7.26 -2.97
N ASN A 249 -25.43 6.65 -2.33
CA ASN A 249 -25.65 6.80 -0.89
C ASN A 249 -24.57 6.07 -0.08
N GLU A 250 -24.12 4.89 -0.53
CA GLU A 250 -22.98 4.20 0.09
C GLU A 250 -21.68 5.02 -0.03
N ILE A 251 -21.43 5.62 -1.20
CA ILE A 251 -20.26 6.49 -1.41
C ILE A 251 -20.34 7.73 -0.51
N GLU A 252 -21.51 8.35 -0.39
CA GLU A 252 -21.72 9.50 0.50
C GLU A 252 -21.44 9.12 1.96
N LYS A 253 -22.05 8.04 2.46
CA LYS A 253 -21.80 7.52 3.82
C LYS A 253 -20.32 7.23 4.06
N MET A 254 -19.61 6.68 3.07
CA MET A 254 -18.16 6.46 3.15
C MET A 254 -17.40 7.78 3.33
N CYS A 255 -17.72 8.79 2.52
CA CYS A 255 -17.08 10.10 2.56
C CYS A 255 -17.36 10.83 3.89
N GLU A 256 -18.61 10.79 4.37
CA GLU A 256 -19.01 11.36 5.66
C GLU A 256 -18.26 10.69 6.80
N TRP A 257 -18.15 9.36 6.77
CA TRP A 257 -17.41 8.62 7.78
C TRP A 257 -15.92 8.98 7.76
N ILE A 258 -15.30 9.08 6.60
CA ILE A 258 -13.89 9.49 6.46
C ILE A 258 -13.70 10.89 7.05
N LYS A 259 -14.54 11.85 6.66
CA LYS A 259 -14.46 13.23 7.17
C LYS A 259 -14.61 13.28 8.69
N LYS A 260 -15.60 12.56 9.24
CA LYS A 260 -15.90 12.53 10.68
C LYS A 260 -14.79 11.88 11.50
N ASN A 261 -14.21 10.77 11.04
CA ASN A 261 -13.28 9.96 11.83
C ASN A 261 -11.81 10.30 11.57
N LEU A 262 -11.46 10.75 10.36
CA LEU A 262 -10.08 10.92 9.92
C LEU A 262 -9.74 12.38 9.55
N GLY A 263 -10.76 13.18 9.25
CA GLY A 263 -10.66 14.58 8.84
C GLY A 263 -10.84 14.78 7.33
N ASP A 264 -10.95 16.05 6.91
CA ASP A 264 -11.19 16.45 5.52
C ASP A 264 -9.92 16.44 4.63
N GLU A 265 -8.77 16.18 5.24
CA GLU A 265 -7.44 16.28 4.63
C GLU A 265 -6.84 14.93 4.18
N VAL A 266 -7.51 13.81 4.50
CA VAL A 266 -7.05 12.48 4.09
C VAL A 266 -7.30 12.28 2.60
N PRO A 267 -6.26 11.97 1.79
CA PRO A 267 -6.45 11.66 0.38
C PRO A 267 -7.36 10.46 0.16
N LEU A 268 -8.40 10.63 -0.65
CA LEU A 268 -9.30 9.57 -1.10
C LEU A 268 -9.18 9.40 -2.62
N HIS A 269 -8.92 8.18 -3.06
CA HIS A 269 -8.73 7.83 -4.46
C HIS A 269 -9.83 6.90 -4.93
N PHE A 270 -10.67 7.36 -5.85
CA PHE A 270 -11.59 6.51 -6.60
C PHE A 270 -10.88 5.93 -7.81
N ILE A 271 -10.74 4.62 -7.86
CA ILE A 271 -9.96 3.93 -8.88
C ILE A 271 -10.89 3.23 -9.86
N ARG A 272 -10.61 3.39 -11.16
CA ARG A 272 -11.31 2.67 -12.23
C ARG A 272 -11.02 1.17 -12.17
N PHE A 273 -12.08 0.37 -12.10
CA PHE A 273 -11.99 -1.08 -12.26
C PHE A 273 -11.84 -1.47 -13.73
N PHE A 274 -11.07 -2.53 -13.94
CA PHE A 274 -10.98 -3.27 -15.20
C PHE A 274 -11.25 -4.75 -14.92
N PRO A 275 -11.98 -5.45 -15.79
CA PRO A 275 -12.42 -6.83 -15.55
C PRO A 275 -11.24 -7.77 -15.29
N ASN A 276 -11.28 -8.45 -14.15
CA ASN A 276 -10.20 -9.35 -13.73
C ASN A 276 -10.70 -10.45 -12.78
N TYR A 277 -9.90 -11.51 -12.64
CA TYR A 277 -10.14 -12.68 -11.81
C TYR A 277 -11.52 -13.31 -12.00
N LYS A 278 -12.43 -13.21 -11.03
CA LYS A 278 -13.78 -13.82 -11.10
C LYS A 278 -14.84 -12.88 -11.67
N LEU A 279 -14.51 -11.60 -11.87
CA LEU A 279 -15.44 -10.58 -12.35
C LEU A 279 -15.14 -10.16 -13.80
N THR A 280 -14.69 -11.10 -14.64
CA THR A 280 -14.36 -10.85 -16.06
C THR A 280 -15.59 -10.56 -16.93
N HIS A 281 -16.79 -10.85 -16.43
CA HIS A 281 -18.07 -10.63 -17.11
C HIS A 281 -18.61 -9.19 -16.97
N LEU A 282 -18.06 -8.40 -16.04
CA LEU A 282 -18.43 -6.99 -15.87
C LEU A 282 -17.64 -6.12 -16.86
N PRO A 283 -18.12 -4.93 -17.25
CA PRO A 283 -17.33 -3.97 -18.02
C PRO A 283 -16.36 -3.17 -17.11
N PRO A 284 -15.37 -2.46 -17.69
CA PRO A 284 -14.65 -1.43 -16.95
C PRO A 284 -15.59 -0.36 -16.41
N THR A 285 -15.27 0.21 -15.25
CA THR A 285 -16.07 1.30 -14.67
C THR A 285 -16.14 2.48 -15.63
N PRO A 286 -17.33 3.02 -15.93
CA PRO A 286 -17.47 4.27 -16.68
C PRO A 286 -16.75 5.42 -15.97
N VAL A 287 -16.16 6.35 -16.73
CA VAL A 287 -15.44 7.48 -16.13
C VAL A 287 -16.41 8.39 -15.39
N GLU A 288 -17.63 8.52 -15.91
CA GLU A 288 -18.72 9.31 -15.35
C GLU A 288 -19.13 8.81 -13.95
N THR A 289 -19.03 7.51 -13.69
CA THR A 289 -19.26 6.94 -12.34
C THR A 289 -18.22 7.45 -11.34
N LEU A 290 -16.96 7.56 -11.76
CA LEU A 290 -15.87 8.07 -10.91
C LEU A 290 -16.01 9.58 -10.70
N GLU A 291 -16.44 10.33 -11.73
CA GLU A 291 -16.69 11.77 -11.61
C GLU A 291 -17.83 12.07 -10.63
N LYS A 292 -18.92 11.29 -10.66
CA LYS A 292 -19.99 11.38 -9.65
C LYS A 292 -19.48 11.12 -8.23
N ALA A 293 -18.60 10.13 -8.05
CA ALA A 293 -17.99 9.85 -6.75
C ALA A 293 -17.13 11.03 -6.25
N ILE A 294 -16.42 11.72 -7.16
CA ILE A 294 -15.70 12.96 -6.84
C ILE A 294 -16.66 14.06 -6.39
N GLU A 295 -17.75 14.28 -7.12
CA GLU A 295 -18.75 15.29 -6.78
C GLU A 295 -19.35 15.07 -5.39
N ILE A 296 -19.70 13.82 -5.07
CA ILE A 296 -20.20 13.42 -3.74
C ILE A 296 -19.15 13.73 -2.66
N ALA A 297 -17.91 13.28 -2.87
CA ALA A 297 -16.84 13.45 -1.89
C ALA A 297 -16.50 14.94 -1.64
N GLN A 298 -16.53 15.76 -2.69
CA GLN A 298 -16.36 17.22 -2.58
C GLN A 298 -17.57 17.89 -1.93
N GLY A 299 -18.79 17.43 -2.22
CA GLY A 299 -20.02 17.91 -1.58
C GLY A 299 -20.03 17.68 -0.08
N VAL A 300 -19.53 16.52 0.37
CA VAL A 300 -19.28 16.23 1.80
C VAL A 300 -18.17 17.13 2.37
N GLY A 301 -17.27 17.62 1.53
CA GLY A 301 -16.21 18.57 1.88
C GLY A 301 -14.83 17.95 2.08
N LEU A 302 -14.54 16.79 1.47
CA LEU A 302 -13.18 16.26 1.41
C LEU A 302 -12.31 17.10 0.46
N LYS A 303 -11.12 17.52 0.92
CA LYS A 303 -10.25 18.45 0.18
C LYS A 303 -9.43 17.79 -0.91
N TYR A 304 -9.04 16.52 -0.72
CA TYR A 304 -8.13 15.80 -1.61
C TYR A 304 -8.79 14.52 -2.10
N VAL A 305 -9.42 14.62 -3.27
CA VAL A 305 -10.12 13.53 -3.92
C VAL A 305 -9.59 13.33 -5.33
N TYR A 306 -9.43 12.07 -5.72
CA TYR A 306 -8.66 11.70 -6.88
C TYR A 306 -9.35 10.63 -7.70
N ILE A 307 -9.15 10.69 -9.02
CA ILE A 307 -9.46 9.59 -9.93
C ILE A 307 -8.17 8.93 -10.32
N GLY A 308 -8.04 7.62 -10.13
CA GLY A 308 -6.94 6.82 -10.66
C GLY A 308 -7.35 5.96 -11.84
N ASN A 309 -6.36 5.41 -12.55
CA ASN A 309 -6.56 4.56 -13.73
C ASN A 309 -7.31 5.24 -14.92
N VAL A 310 -7.27 6.57 -14.96
CA VAL A 310 -7.75 7.38 -16.10
C VAL A 310 -6.65 8.40 -16.44
N PRO A 311 -5.63 8.00 -17.23
CA PRO A 311 -4.47 8.84 -17.48
C PRO A 311 -4.84 10.20 -18.09
N GLY A 312 -4.28 11.27 -17.53
CA GLY A 312 -4.49 12.64 -18.03
C GLY A 312 -5.79 13.29 -17.54
N HIS A 313 -6.59 12.61 -16.73
CA HIS A 313 -7.79 13.18 -16.14
C HIS A 313 -7.43 14.34 -15.20
N LYS A 314 -8.26 15.39 -15.16
CA LYS A 314 -8.04 16.55 -14.27
C LYS A 314 -7.90 16.15 -12.80
N TYR A 315 -8.66 15.15 -12.35
CA TYR A 315 -8.59 14.59 -10.99
C TYR A 315 -7.42 13.61 -10.77
N ASN A 316 -6.46 13.49 -11.70
CA ASN A 316 -5.13 12.91 -11.40
C ASN A 316 -4.20 13.93 -10.71
N PHE A 317 -4.55 15.21 -10.73
CA PHE A 317 -3.69 16.30 -10.27
C PHE A 317 -4.05 16.70 -8.85
N THR A 318 -3.06 17.17 -8.11
CA THR A 318 -3.27 17.76 -6.78
C THR A 318 -3.53 19.25 -6.92
N TYR A 319 -4.62 19.75 -6.35
CA TYR A 319 -4.96 21.18 -6.33
C TYR A 319 -4.88 21.76 -4.91
N CYS A 320 -4.62 23.06 -4.81
CA CYS A 320 -4.65 23.76 -3.54
C CYS A 320 -6.11 23.97 -3.10
N PRO A 321 -6.52 23.53 -1.89
CA PRO A 321 -7.91 23.68 -1.44
C PRO A 321 -8.29 25.15 -1.19
N LYS A 322 -7.31 26.03 -0.98
CA LYS A 322 -7.55 27.46 -0.72
C LYS A 322 -7.66 28.31 -1.98
N CYS A 323 -6.74 28.14 -2.94
CA CYS A 323 -6.67 29.01 -4.12
C CYS A 323 -6.98 28.31 -5.45
N GLY A 324 -7.34 27.01 -5.42
CA GLY A 324 -7.74 26.23 -6.60
C GLY A 324 -6.64 25.96 -7.64
N ARG A 325 -5.42 26.48 -7.46
CA ARG A 325 -4.33 26.29 -8.42
C ARG A 325 -3.80 24.86 -8.40
N CYS A 326 -3.43 24.36 -9.57
CA CYS A 326 -2.78 23.05 -9.72
C CYS A 326 -1.40 23.06 -9.02
N LEU A 327 -1.24 22.17 -8.06
CA LEU A 327 -0.02 21.99 -7.29
C LEU A 327 0.87 20.90 -7.86
N ILE A 328 0.30 19.74 -8.20
CA ILE A 328 1.06 18.65 -8.79
C ILE A 328 0.32 18.16 -10.03
N LYS A 329 0.96 18.24 -11.17
CA LYS A 329 0.47 17.71 -12.43
C LYS A 329 1.13 16.37 -12.70
N ARG A 330 0.34 15.33 -12.93
CA ARG A 330 0.81 13.96 -13.16
C ARG A 330 0.35 13.47 -14.52
N VAL A 331 1.17 12.74 -15.25
CA VAL A 331 0.73 11.97 -16.42
C VAL A 331 1.20 10.55 -16.26
N VAL A 332 0.24 9.62 -16.25
CA VAL A 332 0.46 8.21 -15.89
C VAL A 332 1.10 8.13 -14.49
N PHE A 333 2.41 7.93 -14.39
CA PHE A 333 3.14 7.85 -13.12
C PHE A 333 4.23 8.91 -12.98
N PHE A 334 4.33 9.85 -13.92
CA PHE A 334 5.36 10.88 -13.93
C PHE A 334 4.81 12.20 -13.42
N LEU A 335 5.62 12.91 -12.63
CA LEU A 335 5.36 14.30 -12.25
C LEU A 335 5.83 15.21 -13.37
N LEU A 336 4.90 16.00 -13.91
CA LEU A 336 5.23 17.08 -14.85
C LEU A 336 5.52 18.38 -14.12
N GLU A 337 4.84 18.61 -13.00
CA GLU A 337 4.98 19.84 -12.21
C GLU A 337 4.85 19.51 -10.72
N ASN A 338 5.64 20.19 -9.89
CA ASN A 338 5.49 20.18 -8.43
C ASN A 338 5.65 21.60 -7.87
N ASN A 339 4.54 22.16 -7.44
CA ASN A 339 4.38 23.52 -6.95
C ASN A 339 4.18 23.55 -5.42
N ILE A 340 4.60 22.50 -4.73
CA ILE A 340 4.63 22.41 -3.27
C ILE A 340 6.05 22.68 -2.77
N VAL A 341 6.20 23.70 -1.94
CA VAL A 341 7.47 24.10 -1.34
C VAL A 341 7.35 23.95 0.17
N ASN A 342 8.18 23.09 0.78
CA ASN A 342 8.18 22.84 2.23
C ASN A 342 6.78 22.49 2.80
N GLY A 343 6.01 21.69 2.05
CA GLY A 343 4.65 21.32 2.42
C GLY A 343 3.62 22.44 2.35
N ARG A 344 3.89 23.48 1.55
CA ARG A 344 2.98 24.59 1.32
C ARG A 344 2.78 24.86 -0.16
N CYS A 345 1.59 25.33 -0.51
CA CYS A 345 1.27 25.85 -1.83
C CYS A 345 2.21 27.02 -2.17
N LYS A 346 2.95 26.95 -3.28
CA LYS A 346 3.87 28.03 -3.69
C LYS A 346 3.16 29.36 -4.00
N PHE A 347 1.85 29.33 -4.23
CA PHE A 347 1.09 30.49 -4.70
C PHE A 347 0.40 31.27 -3.59
N CYS A 348 -0.13 30.59 -2.56
CA CYS A 348 -0.90 31.22 -1.49
C CYS A 348 -0.44 30.84 -0.07
N GLY A 349 0.60 30.00 0.04
CA GLY A 349 1.19 29.58 1.32
C GLY A 349 0.37 28.57 2.13
N GLU A 350 -0.77 28.10 1.61
CA GLU A 350 -1.62 27.11 2.28
C GLU A 350 -0.83 25.84 2.62
N LYS A 351 -1.04 25.28 3.81
CA LYS A 351 -0.36 24.04 4.20
C LYS A 351 -1.02 22.87 3.47
N ILE A 352 -0.21 22.04 2.83
CA ILE A 352 -0.68 20.86 2.12
C ILE A 352 -0.26 19.63 2.95
N PRO A 353 -1.20 18.81 3.43
CA PRO A 353 -0.89 17.67 4.28
C PRO A 353 -0.20 16.58 3.46
N GLY A 354 0.92 16.04 3.96
CA GLY A 354 1.70 15.00 3.27
C GLY A 354 3.20 15.10 3.54
N PHE A 355 3.96 14.21 2.91
CA PHE A 355 5.41 14.12 2.98
C PHE A 355 6.03 14.65 1.69
N TRP A 356 6.55 15.87 1.73
CA TRP A 356 6.96 16.62 0.53
C TRP A 356 8.49 16.73 0.35
N GLY A 357 9.24 15.72 0.81
CA GLY A 357 10.63 15.49 0.40
C GLY A 357 11.71 16.47 0.88
N ARG A 358 11.43 17.45 1.75
CA ARG A 358 12.46 18.39 2.27
C ARG A 358 12.82 18.30 3.75
N ASN A 359 12.29 17.33 4.50
CA ASN A 359 12.76 17.00 5.85
C ASN A 359 12.47 15.53 6.18
N LEU A 360 13.35 14.63 5.73
CA LEU A 360 13.33 13.22 6.16
C LEU A 360 13.95 13.03 7.56
N LYS A 361 14.21 14.12 8.29
CA LYS A 361 14.57 14.13 9.71
C LYS A 361 13.66 15.09 10.45
N LYS A 362 12.43 14.67 10.78
CA LYS A 362 11.65 15.11 11.94
C LYS A 362 10.23 14.54 11.88
N SER A 363 10.07 13.32 12.40
CA SER A 363 8.82 12.92 13.06
C SER A 363 9.05 11.73 13.97
N ARG A 364 9.72 12.00 15.10
CA ARG A 364 9.41 11.52 16.46
C ARG A 364 10.40 12.17 17.41
N GLY A 365 9.89 12.65 18.54
CA GLY A 365 10.59 13.51 19.49
C GLY A 365 11.90 12.92 19.98
N GLY A 366 12.89 13.80 20.14
CA GLY A 366 14.24 13.50 20.59
C GLY A 366 15.17 14.61 20.12
N GLU A 367 15.31 15.66 20.93
CA GLU A 367 16.33 16.69 20.73
C GLU A 367 17.71 16.05 20.82
N HIS A 368 18.49 16.15 19.74
CA HIS A 368 19.95 16.36 19.68
C HIS A 368 20.53 15.69 18.43
N ALA A 369 20.79 16.48 17.40
CA ALA A 369 21.87 16.22 16.46
C ALA A 369 22.27 17.51 15.75
N LYS A 370 23.51 17.94 15.98
CA LYS A 370 24.13 19.14 15.44
C LYS A 370 24.21 19.10 13.91
N THR A 371 23.96 20.25 13.30
CA THR A 371 24.03 20.51 11.86
C THR A 371 25.47 20.35 11.33
N ARG A 372 25.62 19.66 10.20
CA ARG A 372 26.79 19.76 9.31
C ARG A 372 26.27 20.31 7.98
N GLU A 373 26.84 21.42 7.54
CA GLU A 373 26.54 22.06 6.26
C GLU A 373 26.98 21.15 5.10
N GLU A 374 26.07 20.89 4.16
CA GLU A 374 26.41 20.29 2.87
C GLU A 374 26.09 21.28 1.74
N LYS A 375 27.08 21.42 0.87
CA LYS A 375 27.18 22.41 -0.21
C LYS A 375 26.15 22.16 -1.32
N ASN A 376 25.70 23.26 -1.91
CA ASN A 376 24.80 23.33 -3.07
C ASN A 376 25.25 22.41 -4.22
N LEU A 377 24.35 21.52 -4.65
CA LEU A 377 24.41 20.85 -5.95
C LEU A 377 23.21 21.33 -6.77
N ASP A 378 23.53 22.07 -7.83
CA ASP A 378 22.62 22.61 -8.83
C ASP A 378 22.14 21.47 -9.75
N PHE A 379 20.82 21.26 -9.83
CA PHE A 379 20.19 20.22 -10.65
C PHE A 379 19.54 20.85 -11.88
N THR A 380 20.36 21.29 -12.83
CA THR A 380 19.89 21.85 -14.11
C THR A 380 20.20 21.01 -15.35
N ASN A 381 20.77 19.81 -15.21
CA ASN A 381 20.99 18.93 -16.37
C ASN A 381 20.72 17.46 -16.07
N CYS A 382 19.47 17.04 -16.27
CA CYS A 382 19.14 15.62 -16.51
C CYS A 382 17.88 15.53 -17.37
N ALA A 383 17.93 16.15 -18.55
CA ALA A 383 16.98 15.92 -19.62
C ALA A 383 17.82 15.73 -20.89
N HIS A 384 18.02 14.47 -21.28
CA HIS A 384 18.22 14.00 -22.67
C HIS A 384 18.74 12.57 -22.64
N ASN A 385 17.84 11.62 -22.80
CA ASN A 385 17.95 10.40 -23.61
C ASN A 385 17.09 9.29 -23.02
N THR A 386 15.90 9.13 -23.59
CA THR A 386 15.43 7.88 -24.18
C THR A 386 14.08 8.18 -24.83
N GLY A 387 14.11 8.44 -26.12
CA GLY A 387 12.91 8.34 -26.93
C GLY A 387 12.52 6.87 -27.03
N LEU A 388 11.31 6.54 -26.60
CA LEU A 388 10.51 5.47 -27.21
C LEU A 388 9.05 5.68 -26.79
N ALA A 389 8.20 5.92 -27.78
CA ALA A 389 6.75 5.97 -27.63
C ALA A 389 6.24 4.59 -27.18
N ILE A 390 5.45 4.53 -26.10
CA ILE A 390 4.69 3.34 -25.72
C ILE A 390 3.22 3.75 -25.64
N LEU A 391 2.46 3.23 -26.60
CA LEU A 391 1.00 3.26 -26.66
C LEU A 391 0.43 2.57 -25.42
N ALA A 392 -0.41 3.30 -24.69
CA ALA A 392 -1.18 2.78 -23.56
C ALA A 392 -2.45 2.09 -24.08
N VAL A 393 -2.61 0.81 -23.73
CA VAL A 393 -3.89 0.07 -23.75
C VAL A 393 -4.12 -0.49 -22.35
#